data_AF-A0A269XWG2-F1
#
_entry.id   AF-A0A269XWG2-F1
#
_cell.length_a   1.000
_cell.length_b   1.000
_cell.length_c   1.000
_cell.angle_alpha   90.00
_cell.angle_beta   90.00
_cell.angle_gamma   90.00
#
_symmetry.space_group_name_H-M   'P 1'
#
loop_
_entity.id
_entity.type
_entity.pdbx_description
1 polymer ?
#
loop_
_entity_poly.entity_id
_entity_poly.type
_entity_poly.pdbx_seq_one_letter_code
_entity_poly.pdbx_strand_id
1 'polypeptide(L)'
;MSTPVRRLGREKLAERTVETVLQLTPDTETVAATLHGAGLRFSRKAETLRREASRTVRTEAKGFDFSIFADLNELQEQARLSLQEAVDTFLHLLAQAEDERFQIEQITQNTTVEQRLNDPAFRARREAAGRVFYQAWHGGHWIAGAWEAFGKVFDAYRKANPARPAALASNDAGHARQDLVARKIVSLDAWKSADR
;
A
#
# COMPACT_ATOMS: atom_id res chain seq x y z
N MET A 1 23.02 -24.63 -17.98
CA MET A 1 22.51 -23.24 -18.04
C MET A 1 21.12 -23.25 -17.43
N SER A 2 20.98 -22.76 -16.20
CA SER A 2 19.72 -22.78 -15.43
C SER A 2 19.32 -21.33 -15.18
N THR A 3 18.23 -20.91 -15.80
CA THR A 3 17.55 -19.65 -15.47
C THR A 3 16.82 -19.82 -14.14
N PRO A 4 17.17 -19.06 -13.08
CA PRO A 4 16.35 -19.07 -11.89
C PRO A 4 15.12 -18.20 -12.16
N VAL A 5 13.98 -18.85 -12.32
CA VAL A 5 12.61 -18.30 -12.51
C VAL A 5 12.14 -17.43 -11.31
N ARG A 6 13.04 -17.00 -10.42
CA ARG A 6 12.74 -16.39 -9.10
C ARG A 6 12.84 -14.88 -8.98
N ARG A 7 13.03 -14.11 -10.06
CA ARG A 7 13.20 -12.64 -9.94
C ARG A 7 12.17 -11.77 -10.66
N LEU A 8 11.13 -12.37 -11.26
CA LEU A 8 10.06 -11.61 -11.92
C LEU A 8 9.01 -10.99 -10.97
N GLY A 9 9.11 -11.21 -9.66
CA GLY A 9 8.26 -10.54 -8.66
C GLY A 9 8.82 -9.21 -8.12
N ARG A 10 10.13 -8.94 -8.30
CA ARG A 10 10.81 -7.76 -7.73
C ARG A 10 10.51 -6.46 -8.48
N GLU A 11 10.06 -6.54 -9.72
CA GLU A 11 9.71 -5.36 -10.54
C GLU A 11 8.33 -4.77 -10.20
N LYS A 12 7.54 -5.42 -9.34
CA LYS A 12 6.28 -4.87 -8.80
C LYS A 12 6.42 -4.16 -7.46
N LEU A 13 7.63 -4.07 -6.89
CA LEU A 13 7.95 -3.19 -5.76
C LEU A 13 8.06 -1.72 -6.20
N ALA A 14 7.28 -1.34 -7.23
CA ALA A 14 7.46 -0.12 -8.00
C ALA A 14 6.90 1.12 -7.31
N GLU A 15 6.06 1.00 -6.29
CA GLU A 15 5.60 2.16 -5.51
C GLU A 15 5.42 1.73 -4.05
N ARG A 16 6.24 2.26 -3.13
CA ARG A 16 6.13 2.04 -1.68
C ARG A 16 4.99 2.87 -1.10
N THR A 17 3.80 2.65 -1.64
CA THR A 17 2.63 3.47 -1.40
C THR A 17 1.62 2.71 -0.56
N VAL A 18 0.72 3.47 0.06
CA VAL A 18 -0.41 2.93 0.81
C VAL A 18 -1.28 2.07 -0.12
N GLU A 19 -1.46 2.48 -1.37
CA GLU A 19 -2.21 1.75 -2.39
C GLU A 19 -1.61 0.36 -2.65
N THR A 20 -0.29 0.24 -2.71
CA THR A 20 0.40 -1.06 -2.83
C THR A 20 0.11 -1.95 -1.61
N VAL A 21 0.11 -1.40 -0.40
CA VAL A 21 -0.25 -2.15 0.81
C VAL A 21 -1.67 -2.69 0.72
N LEU A 22 -2.63 -1.88 0.27
CA LEU A 22 -4.03 -2.29 0.12
C LEU A 22 -4.20 -3.46 -0.86
N GLN A 23 -3.42 -3.48 -1.93
CA GLN A 23 -3.46 -4.57 -2.92
C GLN A 23 -2.77 -5.85 -2.44
N LEU A 24 -1.71 -5.73 -1.65
CA LEU A 24 -0.88 -6.84 -1.22
C LEU A 24 -1.25 -7.40 0.16
N THR A 25 -2.20 -6.78 0.86
CA THR A 25 -2.64 -7.26 2.18
C THR A 25 -3.16 -8.70 2.07
N PRO A 26 -2.63 -9.65 2.84
CA PRO A 26 -3.08 -11.04 2.78
C PRO A 26 -4.58 -11.21 3.07
N ASP A 27 -5.20 -12.23 2.48
CA ASP A 27 -6.59 -12.56 2.78
C ASP A 27 -6.75 -13.17 4.17
N THR A 28 -7.84 -12.82 4.85
CA THR A 28 -8.15 -13.30 6.20
C THR A 28 -8.26 -14.83 6.25
N GLU A 29 -8.89 -15.45 5.26
CA GLU A 29 -9.05 -16.90 5.18
C GLU A 29 -7.69 -17.61 5.03
N THR A 30 -6.84 -17.09 4.15
CA THR A 30 -5.48 -17.61 3.91
C THR A 30 -4.63 -17.52 5.16
N VAL A 31 -4.72 -16.42 5.90
CA VAL A 31 -4.01 -16.22 7.18
C VAL A 31 -4.53 -17.16 8.24
N ALA A 32 -5.85 -17.32 8.37
CA ALA A 32 -6.46 -18.25 9.32
C ALA A 32 -6.04 -19.70 9.04
N ALA A 33 -6.06 -20.12 7.76
CA ALA A 33 -5.62 -21.45 7.36
C ALA A 33 -4.12 -21.68 7.66
N THR A 34 -3.28 -20.68 7.40
CA THR A 34 -1.83 -20.75 7.65
C THR A 34 -1.53 -20.85 9.15
N LEU A 35 -2.20 -20.04 9.98
CA LEU A 35 -2.07 -20.10 11.44
C LEU A 35 -2.58 -21.42 12.00
N HIS A 36 -3.74 -21.89 11.55
CA HIS A 36 -4.27 -23.19 11.97
C HIS A 36 -3.30 -24.32 11.62
N GLY A 37 -2.74 -24.29 10.41
CA GLY A 37 -1.67 -25.20 10.02
C GLY A 37 -0.48 -25.15 10.97
N ALA A 38 -0.07 -23.94 11.39
CA ALA A 38 1.01 -23.73 12.35
C ALA A 38 0.65 -24.07 13.82
N GLY A 39 -0.56 -24.58 14.11
CA GLY A 39 -1.02 -24.85 15.48
C GLY A 39 -1.40 -23.59 16.27
N LEU A 40 -1.55 -22.45 15.59
CA LEU A 40 -1.91 -21.16 16.16
C LEU A 40 -3.40 -20.86 15.96
N ARG A 41 -3.99 -20.13 16.92
CA ARG A 41 -5.37 -19.69 16.85
C ARG A 41 -5.46 -18.30 16.23
N PHE A 42 -6.37 -18.12 15.28
CA PHE A 42 -6.74 -16.82 14.76
C PHE A 42 -7.91 -16.25 15.56
N SER A 43 -7.73 -15.06 16.16
CA SER A 43 -8.70 -14.50 17.12
C SER A 43 -9.22 -13.11 16.76
N ARG A 44 -8.58 -12.40 15.82
CA ARG A 44 -8.92 -11.01 15.49
C ARG A 44 -9.72 -10.91 14.19
N LYS A 45 -10.58 -9.90 14.12
CA LYS A 45 -11.30 -9.52 12.90
C LYS A 45 -10.60 -8.33 12.26
N ALA A 46 -10.46 -8.34 10.92
CA ALA A 46 -9.88 -7.23 10.15
C ALA A 46 -10.53 -5.88 10.50
N GLU A 47 -11.85 -5.88 10.61
CA GLU A 47 -12.65 -4.70 10.96
C GLU A 47 -12.27 -4.08 12.31
N THR A 48 -11.89 -4.90 13.30
CA THR A 48 -11.44 -4.39 14.59
C THR A 48 -10.14 -3.61 14.45
N LEU A 49 -9.20 -4.12 13.65
CA LEU A 49 -7.91 -3.46 13.40
C LEU A 49 -8.10 -2.15 12.63
N ARG A 50 -8.96 -2.15 11.61
CA ARG A 50 -9.30 -0.94 10.86
C ARG A 50 -9.88 0.13 11.77
N ARG A 51 -10.84 -0.24 12.62
CA ARG A 51 -11.47 0.68 13.58
C ARG A 51 -10.47 1.24 14.59
N GLU A 52 -9.55 0.43 15.06
CA GLU A 52 -8.47 0.84 15.98
C GLU A 52 -7.59 1.90 15.30
N ALA A 53 -7.05 1.61 14.12
CA ALA A 53 -6.26 2.56 13.34
C ALA A 53 -7.02 3.86 13.03
N SER A 54 -8.28 3.75 12.60
CA SER A 54 -9.11 4.92 12.34
C SER A 54 -9.38 5.75 13.59
N ARG A 55 -9.41 5.14 14.79
CA ARG A 55 -9.56 5.88 16.05
C ARG A 55 -8.27 6.63 16.39
N THR A 56 -7.11 6.01 16.20
CA THR A 56 -5.80 6.65 16.40
C THR A 56 -5.68 7.90 15.55
N VAL A 57 -5.85 7.78 14.22
CA VAL A 57 -5.76 8.92 13.29
C VAL A 57 -6.75 10.02 13.64
N ARG A 58 -8.01 9.67 13.95
CA ARG A 58 -9.02 10.67 14.34
C ARG A 58 -8.69 11.38 15.66
N THR A 59 -8.01 10.71 16.58
CA THR A 59 -7.65 11.29 17.88
C THR A 59 -6.53 12.29 17.69
N GLU A 60 -5.51 11.95 16.91
CA GLU A 60 -4.41 12.84 16.54
C GLU A 60 -4.92 14.05 15.74
N ALA A 61 -5.79 13.81 14.75
CA ALA A 61 -6.36 14.87 13.91
C ALA A 61 -7.19 15.90 14.70
N LYS A 62 -7.86 15.51 15.81
CA LYS A 62 -8.68 16.45 16.60
C LYS A 62 -7.88 17.60 17.22
N GLY A 63 -6.60 17.39 17.50
CA GLY A 63 -5.73 18.40 18.11
C GLY A 63 -4.80 19.09 17.12
N PHE A 64 -4.87 18.75 15.84
CA PHE A 64 -3.94 19.23 14.83
C PHE A 64 -4.46 20.48 14.12
N ASP A 65 -3.62 21.49 13.97
CA ASP A 65 -3.94 22.68 13.18
C ASP A 65 -3.63 22.41 11.70
N PHE A 66 -4.68 22.20 10.90
CA PHE A 66 -4.55 21.94 9.47
C PHE A 66 -4.34 23.21 8.63
N SER A 67 -4.42 24.41 9.21
CA SER A 67 -4.19 25.66 8.48
C SER A 67 -2.74 25.86 8.03
N ILE A 68 -1.82 25.05 8.57
CA ILE A 68 -0.40 25.08 8.21
C ILE A 68 -0.12 24.58 6.78
N PHE A 69 -1.03 23.82 6.19
CA PHE A 69 -0.87 23.27 4.84
C PHE A 69 -1.34 24.29 3.80
N ALA A 70 -0.56 24.47 2.72
CA ALA A 70 -0.88 25.40 1.65
C ALA A 70 -2.08 24.92 0.81
N ASP A 71 -2.19 23.61 0.59
CA ASP A 71 -3.28 23.01 -0.18
C ASP A 71 -3.59 21.56 0.25
N LEU A 72 -4.58 20.96 -0.43
CA LEU A 72 -4.98 19.59 -0.17
C LEU A 72 -3.90 18.57 -0.56
N ASN A 73 -3.07 18.86 -1.56
CA ASN A 73 -2.03 17.94 -2.00
C ASN A 73 -0.93 17.84 -0.94
N GLU A 74 -0.50 18.98 -0.37
CA GLU A 74 0.48 19.00 0.71
C GLU A 74 0.00 18.22 1.94
N LEU A 75 -1.28 18.35 2.30
CA LEU A 75 -1.91 17.55 3.36
C LEU A 75 -1.91 16.04 3.03
N GLN A 76 -2.20 15.66 1.78
CA GLN A 76 -2.18 14.26 1.36
C GLN A 76 -0.76 13.68 1.38
N GLU A 77 0.24 14.44 0.94
CA GLU A 77 1.65 14.03 1.01
C GLU A 77 2.10 13.85 2.46
N GLN A 78 1.74 14.77 3.36
CA GLN A 78 2.06 14.62 4.78
C GLN A 78 1.39 13.38 5.40
N ALA A 79 0.16 13.07 5.01
CA ALA A 79 -0.51 11.85 5.45
C ALA A 79 0.17 10.57 4.93
N ARG A 80 0.65 10.57 3.68
CA ARG A 80 1.46 9.46 3.13
C ARG A 80 2.77 9.30 3.91
N LEU A 81 3.48 10.40 4.15
CA LEU A 81 4.72 10.40 4.93
C LEU A 81 4.50 9.86 6.35
N SER A 82 3.39 10.23 6.99
CA SER A 82 3.03 9.76 8.33
C SER A 82 2.79 8.25 8.40
N LEU A 83 2.42 7.62 7.28
CA LEU A 83 2.23 6.17 7.17
C LEU A 83 3.45 5.43 6.62
N GLN A 84 4.50 6.13 6.17
CA GLN A 84 5.59 5.52 5.42
C GLN A 84 6.34 4.44 6.22
N GLU A 85 6.61 4.68 7.51
CA GLU A 85 7.27 3.68 8.36
C GLU A 85 6.44 2.40 8.49
N ALA A 86 5.11 2.55 8.62
CA ALA A 86 4.20 1.41 8.68
C ALA A 86 4.15 0.66 7.34
N VAL A 87 4.14 1.38 6.22
CA VAL A 87 4.19 0.83 4.86
C VAL A 87 5.49 0.04 4.65
N ASP A 88 6.64 0.63 4.99
CA ASP A 88 7.94 -0.03 4.85
C ASP A 88 8.03 -1.29 5.71
N THR A 89 7.55 -1.22 6.95
CA THR A 89 7.48 -2.37 7.86
C THR A 89 6.57 -3.46 7.31
N PHE A 90 5.40 -3.11 6.77
CA PHE A 90 4.49 -4.05 6.14
C PHE A 90 5.15 -4.77 4.96
N LEU A 91 5.79 -4.02 4.05
CA LEU A 91 6.43 -4.60 2.86
C LEU A 91 7.59 -5.53 3.23
N HIS A 92 8.35 -5.18 4.27
CA HIS A 92 9.39 -6.05 4.81
C HIS A 92 8.82 -7.36 5.37
N LEU A 93 7.79 -7.27 6.22
CA LEU A 93 7.13 -8.44 6.81
C LEU A 93 6.46 -9.32 5.75
N LEU A 94 5.87 -8.72 4.71
CA LEU A 94 5.26 -9.47 3.61
C LEU A 94 6.31 -10.27 2.85
N ALA A 95 7.42 -9.63 2.46
CA ALA A 95 8.52 -10.32 1.77
C ALA A 95 9.09 -11.46 2.63
N GLN A 96 9.27 -11.22 3.93
CA GLN A 96 9.71 -12.26 4.87
C GLN A 96 8.69 -13.41 4.98
N ALA A 97 7.39 -13.10 5.01
CA ALA A 97 6.35 -14.12 5.08
C ALA A 97 6.30 -14.99 3.81
N GLU A 98 6.47 -14.39 2.63
CA GLU A 98 6.54 -15.11 1.35
C GLU A 98 7.76 -16.04 1.30
N ASP A 99 8.92 -15.55 1.71
CA ASP A 99 10.15 -16.35 1.80
C ASP A 99 9.95 -17.54 2.76
N GLU A 100 9.40 -17.33 3.95
CA GLU A 100 9.16 -18.40 4.92
C GLU A 100 8.10 -19.41 4.44
N ARG A 101 7.03 -18.95 3.79
CA ARG A 101 6.04 -19.84 3.17
C ARG A 101 6.69 -20.73 2.12
N PHE A 102 7.54 -20.15 1.28
CA PHE A 102 8.29 -20.88 0.28
C PHE A 102 9.21 -21.94 0.90
N GLN A 103 9.95 -21.60 1.97
CA GLN A 103 10.81 -22.56 2.67
C GLN A 103 10.01 -23.71 3.30
N ILE A 104 8.87 -23.42 3.92
CA ILE A 104 7.98 -24.45 4.49
C ILE A 104 7.45 -25.37 3.40
N GLU A 105 7.07 -24.83 2.25
CA GLU A 105 6.61 -25.62 1.10
C GLU A 105 7.71 -26.56 0.60
N GLN A 106 8.94 -26.06 0.45
CA GLN A 106 10.09 -26.90 0.07
C GLN A 106 10.37 -28.01 1.07
N ILE A 107 10.35 -27.73 2.37
CA ILE A 107 10.54 -28.77 3.39
C ILE A 107 9.39 -29.79 3.31
N THR A 108 8.16 -29.31 3.12
CA THR A 108 6.97 -30.17 3.04
C THR A 108 7.00 -31.11 1.83
N GLN A 109 7.50 -30.65 0.68
CA GLN A 109 7.65 -31.47 -0.53
C GLN A 109 8.74 -32.54 -0.39
N ASN A 110 9.76 -32.28 0.44
CA ASN A 110 10.95 -33.15 0.55
C ASN A 110 10.96 -34.06 1.79
N THR A 111 9.94 -34.00 2.65
CA THR A 111 9.85 -34.80 3.88
C THR A 111 8.52 -35.54 3.97
N THR A 112 8.45 -36.60 4.78
CA THR A 112 7.17 -37.26 5.10
C THR A 112 6.47 -36.54 6.25
N VAL A 113 5.19 -36.87 6.48
CA VAL A 113 4.43 -36.32 7.61
C VAL A 113 5.03 -36.76 8.94
N GLU A 114 5.44 -38.03 9.07
CA GLU A 114 6.03 -38.55 10.32
C GLU A 114 7.36 -37.87 10.66
N GLN A 115 8.19 -37.60 9.63
CA GLN A 115 9.45 -36.87 9.81
C GLN A 115 9.20 -35.46 10.35
N ARG A 116 8.23 -34.73 9.77
CA ARG A 116 7.87 -33.36 10.21
C ARG A 116 7.26 -33.31 11.60
N LEU A 117 6.46 -34.31 11.98
CA LEU A 117 5.87 -34.39 13.31
C LEU A 117 6.93 -34.57 14.40
N ASN A 118 8.03 -35.26 14.07
CA ASN A 118 9.14 -35.51 14.96
C ASN A 118 10.25 -34.45 14.89
N ASP A 119 10.11 -33.42 14.04
CA ASP A 119 11.09 -32.33 13.87
C ASP A 119 10.65 -31.06 14.63
N PRO A 120 11.27 -30.75 15.79
CA PRO A 120 10.96 -29.53 16.54
C PRO A 120 11.36 -28.24 15.81
N ALA A 121 12.44 -28.28 15.01
CA ALA A 121 12.92 -27.12 14.28
C ALA A 121 11.95 -26.74 13.16
N PHE A 122 11.41 -27.73 12.45
CA PHE A 122 10.35 -27.50 11.46
C PHE A 122 9.10 -26.89 12.10
N ARG A 123 8.65 -27.41 13.24
CA ARG A 123 7.47 -26.85 13.96
C ARG A 123 7.70 -25.41 14.40
N ALA A 124 8.85 -25.12 15.00
CA ALA A 124 9.21 -23.76 15.42
C ALA A 124 9.26 -22.79 14.22
N ARG A 125 9.83 -23.24 13.09
CA ARG A 125 9.86 -22.45 11.86
C ARG A 125 8.46 -22.18 11.31
N ARG A 126 7.62 -23.21 11.28
CA ARG A 126 6.22 -23.10 10.82
C ARG A 126 5.42 -22.12 11.68
N GLU A 127 5.64 -22.16 12.99
CA GLU A 127 5.04 -21.21 13.92
C GLU A 127 5.52 -19.77 13.67
N ALA A 128 6.84 -19.57 13.55
CA ALA A 128 7.42 -18.25 13.27
C ALA A 128 6.89 -17.66 11.95
N ALA A 129 6.84 -18.47 10.88
CA ALA A 129 6.28 -18.06 9.61
C ALA A 129 4.80 -17.65 9.71
N GLY A 130 4.00 -18.43 10.45
CA GLY A 130 2.60 -18.09 10.74
C GLY A 130 2.46 -16.75 11.45
N ARG A 131 3.35 -16.46 12.42
CA ARG A 131 3.37 -15.18 13.14
C ARG A 131 3.74 -14.01 12.24
N VAL A 132 4.78 -14.14 11.40
CA VAL A 132 5.19 -13.08 10.45
C VAL A 132 4.06 -12.79 9.45
N PHE A 133 3.42 -13.84 8.92
CA PHE A 133 2.30 -13.68 7.99
C PHE A 133 1.09 -12.99 8.64
N TYR A 134 0.79 -13.32 9.91
CA TYR A 134 -0.22 -12.62 10.69
C TYR A 134 0.15 -11.15 10.97
N GLN A 135 1.43 -10.84 11.20
CA GLN A 135 1.88 -9.45 11.40
C GLN A 135 1.74 -8.63 10.12
N ALA A 136 2.08 -9.20 8.95
CA ALA A 136 1.83 -8.55 7.66
C ALA A 136 0.33 -8.29 7.44
N TRP A 137 -0.52 -9.29 7.68
CA TRP A 137 -1.98 -9.14 7.64
C TRP A 137 -2.50 -8.04 8.58
N HIS A 138 -1.99 -8.01 9.81
CA HIS A 138 -2.36 -7.00 10.80
C HIS A 138 -1.96 -5.60 10.33
N GLY A 139 -0.71 -5.42 9.90
CA GLY A 139 -0.18 -4.15 9.40
C GLY A 139 -0.99 -3.62 8.22
N GLY A 140 -1.30 -4.48 7.24
CA GLY A 140 -2.08 -4.09 6.06
C GLY A 140 -3.47 -3.57 6.39
N HIS A 141 -4.20 -4.26 7.27
CA HIS A 141 -5.52 -3.78 7.72
C HIS A 141 -5.46 -2.57 8.64
N TRP A 142 -4.41 -2.42 9.43
CA TRP A 142 -4.21 -1.20 10.22
C TRP A 142 -3.97 0.00 9.31
N ILE A 143 -3.07 -0.11 8.33
CA ILE A 143 -2.79 0.94 7.34
C ILE A 143 -4.06 1.31 6.56
N ALA A 144 -4.85 0.30 6.15
CA ALA A 144 -6.13 0.55 5.49
C ALA A 144 -7.08 1.40 6.33
N GLY A 145 -7.27 1.04 7.61
CA GLY A 145 -8.13 1.81 8.51
C GLY A 145 -7.59 3.22 8.81
N ALA A 146 -6.28 3.40 8.87
CA ALA A 146 -5.65 4.71 9.02
C ALA A 146 -5.91 5.59 7.79
N TRP A 147 -5.71 5.04 6.59
CA TRP A 147 -5.92 5.75 5.33
C TRP A 147 -7.39 6.15 5.12
N GLU A 148 -8.33 5.26 5.43
CA GLU A 148 -9.77 5.56 5.43
C GLU A 148 -10.11 6.73 6.37
N ALA A 149 -9.43 6.84 7.52
CA ALA A 149 -9.63 7.95 8.45
C ALA A 149 -9.03 9.27 7.92
N PHE A 150 -7.86 9.23 7.29
CA PHE A 150 -7.31 10.39 6.59
C PHE A 150 -8.24 10.89 5.48
N GLY A 151 -8.94 10.00 4.76
CA GLY A 151 -9.98 10.39 3.81
C GLY A 151 -11.02 11.35 4.40
N LYS A 152 -11.44 11.13 5.65
CA LYS A 152 -12.38 12.03 6.34
C LYS A 152 -11.75 13.37 6.71
N VAL A 153 -10.46 13.39 7.03
CA VAL A 153 -9.69 14.62 7.27
C VAL A 153 -9.58 15.44 5.98
N PHE A 154 -9.25 14.79 4.87
CA PHE A 154 -9.19 15.41 3.54
C PHE A 154 -10.55 16.03 3.13
N ASP A 155 -11.64 15.30 3.37
CA ASP A 155 -12.99 15.80 3.09
C ASP A 155 -13.37 17.00 3.97
N ALA A 156 -12.99 16.97 5.26
CA ALA A 156 -13.22 18.10 6.16
C ALA A 156 -12.39 19.32 5.73
N TYR A 157 -11.11 19.11 5.39
CA TYR A 157 -10.22 20.17 4.89
C TYR A 157 -10.77 20.81 3.62
N ARG A 158 -11.22 20.00 2.65
CA ARG A 158 -11.82 20.49 1.39
C ARG A 158 -13.09 21.32 1.64
N LYS A 159 -13.91 20.94 2.63
CA LYS A 159 -15.11 21.70 3.01
C LYS A 159 -14.78 23.02 3.70
N ALA A 160 -13.72 23.06 4.51
CA ALA A 160 -13.25 24.27 5.17
C ALA A 160 -12.54 25.23 4.21
N ASN A 161 -11.90 24.68 3.17
CA ASN A 161 -11.15 25.42 2.15
C ASN A 161 -11.75 25.17 0.76
N PRO A 162 -12.99 25.63 0.48
CA PRO A 162 -13.57 25.48 -0.84
C PRO A 162 -12.69 26.21 -1.84
N ALA A 163 -12.24 25.50 -2.88
CA ALA A 163 -11.56 26.13 -4.00
C ALA A 163 -12.43 27.31 -4.45
N ARG A 164 -11.84 28.52 -4.48
CA ARG A 164 -12.53 29.71 -4.98
C ARG A 164 -13.13 29.31 -6.33
N PRO A 165 -14.44 29.50 -6.57
CA PRO A 165 -14.99 29.26 -7.90
C PRO A 165 -14.07 30.01 -8.84
N ALA A 166 -13.53 29.32 -9.85
CA ALA A 166 -12.90 30.03 -10.96
C ALA A 166 -13.97 31.04 -11.37
N ALA A 167 -13.73 32.32 -11.06
CA ALA A 167 -14.68 33.36 -11.41
C ALA A 167 -14.95 33.11 -12.87
N LEU A 168 -16.22 32.94 -13.24
CA LEU A 168 -16.65 33.00 -14.62
C LEU A 168 -15.99 34.26 -15.16
N ALA A 169 -14.84 34.09 -15.82
CA ALA A 169 -14.12 35.18 -16.40
C ALA A 169 -15.11 35.68 -17.43
N SER A 170 -15.69 36.83 -17.11
CA SER A 170 -16.49 37.63 -18.03
C SER A 170 -15.88 37.49 -19.40
N ASN A 171 -16.71 37.08 -20.35
CA ASN A 171 -16.33 36.68 -21.70
C ASN A 171 -15.95 37.93 -22.52
N ASP A 172 -14.93 38.67 -22.07
CA ASP A 172 -14.29 39.79 -22.76
C ASP A 172 -12.83 39.43 -23.03
N ALA A 173 -12.64 38.36 -23.82
CA ALA A 173 -11.37 38.07 -24.47
C ALA A 173 -11.64 37.51 -25.87
N GLY A 174 -12.44 38.25 -26.64
CA GLY A 174 -12.78 37.92 -28.02
C GLY A 174 -11.57 37.87 -28.99
N HIS A 175 -10.35 38.24 -28.59
CA HIS A 175 -9.21 38.36 -29.51
C HIS A 175 -7.91 37.65 -29.10
N ALA A 176 -7.84 36.99 -27.93
CA ALA A 176 -6.59 36.33 -27.50
C ALA A 176 -6.49 34.84 -27.88
N ARG A 177 -7.56 34.24 -28.44
CA ARG A 177 -7.65 32.80 -28.71
C ARG A 177 -7.12 32.38 -30.08
N GLN A 178 -6.71 33.32 -30.94
CA GLN A 178 -6.20 33.02 -32.28
C GLN A 178 -4.66 32.96 -32.37
N ASP A 179 -3.92 33.53 -31.42
CA ASP A 179 -2.46 33.69 -31.57
C ASP A 179 -1.62 32.56 -30.93
N LEU A 180 -2.23 31.74 -30.06
CA LEU A 180 -1.55 30.58 -29.45
C LEU A 180 -1.70 29.29 -30.26
N VAL A 181 -2.66 29.22 -31.18
CA VAL A 181 -2.82 28.08 -32.11
C VAL A 181 -1.76 28.13 -33.23
N ALA A 182 -1.20 29.30 -33.51
CA ALA A 182 -0.13 29.47 -34.52
C ALA A 182 1.27 29.07 -34.02
N ARG A 183 1.49 28.84 -32.71
CA ARG A 183 2.84 28.64 -32.14
C ARG A 183 3.12 27.29 -31.47
N LYS A 184 2.19 26.32 -31.52
CA LYS A 184 2.42 24.98 -30.93
C LYS A 184 1.90 23.78 -31.72
N ILE A 185 1.77 23.91 -33.04
CA ILE A 185 1.81 22.75 -33.92
C ILE A 185 3.29 22.44 -34.15
N VAL A 186 3.88 21.65 -33.25
CA VAL A 186 5.12 20.94 -33.56
C VAL A 186 4.75 19.95 -34.65
N SER A 187 5.28 20.16 -35.86
CA SER A 187 5.01 19.28 -36.99
C SER A 187 5.55 17.88 -36.68
N LEU A 188 4.71 16.89 -36.95
CA LEU A 188 5.00 15.45 -36.89
C LEU A 188 6.06 14.99 -37.93
N ASP A 189 6.79 15.91 -38.56
CA ASP A 189 7.85 15.61 -39.54
C ASP A 189 9.25 15.51 -38.90
N ALA A 190 9.41 15.83 -37.62
CA ALA A 190 10.71 15.77 -36.94
C ALA A 190 11.12 14.37 -36.44
N TRP A 191 10.32 13.32 -36.69
CA TRP A 191 10.61 11.94 -36.26
C TRP A 191 11.01 10.98 -37.39
N LYS A 192 11.21 11.46 -38.63
CA LYS A 192 11.59 10.62 -39.78
C LYS A 192 13.04 10.73 -40.26
N SER A 193 13.91 11.42 -39.53
CA SER A 193 15.34 11.56 -39.90
C SER A 193 16.33 11.02 -38.87
N ALA A 194 15.88 10.25 -37.87
CA ALA A 194 16.76 9.59 -36.90
C ALA A 194 16.98 8.09 -37.19
N ASP A 195 17.00 7.71 -38.47
CA ASP A 195 17.36 6.35 -38.91
C ASP A 195 18.22 6.37 -40.20
N ARG A 196 19.25 7.21 -40.20
CA ARG A 196 20.44 7.10 -41.07
C ARG A 196 21.69 7.40 -40.28
#